data_AF-A0A6G7BUB9-F1
#
_entry.id   AF-A0A6G7BUB9-F1
#
_cell.length_a   1.000
_cell.length_b   1.000
_cell.length_c   1.000
_cell.angle_alpha   90.00
_cell.angle_beta   90.00
_cell.angle_gamma   90.00
#
_symmetry.space_group_name_H-M   'P 1'
#
loop_
_entity.id
_entity.type
_entity.pdbx_description
1 polymer ?
#
loop_
_entity_poly.entity_id
_entity_poly.type
_entity_poly.pdbx_seq_one_letter_code
_entity_poly.pdbx_strand_id
1 'polypeptide(L)'
;MATIARYDDVPVTLDTGDQWIFNFEIGDNNEVGQFARITSGDFEFFIDEDLEFILGDMPEQWRQPAIAKLLLILDTEQHRDGRLK
;
A
#
# COMPACT_ATOMS: atom_id res chain seq x y z
N MET A 1 -10.38 -11.29 8.34
CA MET A 1 -9.78 -10.33 7.40
C MET A 1 -10.28 -10.67 6.02
N ALA A 2 -11.02 -9.76 5.40
CA ALA A 2 -11.42 -9.88 4.01
C ALA A 2 -10.43 -9.07 3.16
N THR A 3 -9.78 -9.70 2.19
CA THR A 3 -8.94 -8.97 1.23
C THR A 3 -9.85 -8.31 0.20
N ILE A 4 -9.74 -6.99 0.08
CA ILE A 4 -10.53 -6.16 -0.84
C ILE A 4 -9.80 -6.05 -2.18
N ALA A 5 -8.52 -5.68 -2.15
CA ALA A 5 -7.73 -5.46 -3.35
C ALA A 5 -6.29 -5.90 -3.11
N ARG A 6 -5.63 -6.35 -4.17
CA ARG A 6 -4.23 -6.79 -4.12
C ARG A 6 -3.51 -6.39 -5.40
N TYR A 7 -2.32 -5.85 -5.23
CA TYR A 7 -1.43 -5.38 -6.28
C TYR A 7 -0.05 -5.97 -6.04
N ASP A 8 0.30 -7.00 -6.79
CA ASP A 8 1.60 -7.66 -6.71
C ASP A 8 2.60 -7.07 -7.71
N ASP A 9 3.89 -7.22 -7.42
CA ASP A 9 5.02 -6.85 -8.28
C ASP A 9 5.03 -5.37 -8.74
N VAL A 10 4.60 -4.46 -7.86
CA VAL A 10 4.52 -3.03 -8.17
C VAL A 10 5.89 -2.36 -8.01
N PRO A 11 6.45 -1.75 -9.07
CA PRO A 11 7.67 -0.98 -8.96
C PRO A 11 7.44 0.37 -8.28
N VAL A 12 8.27 0.64 -7.28
CA VAL A 12 8.34 1.90 -6.54
C VAL A 12 9.76 2.46 -6.68
N THR A 13 9.86 3.72 -7.06
CA THR A 13 11.14 4.45 -7.04
C THR A 13 11.34 5.01 -5.63
N LEU A 14 12.42 4.59 -4.98
CA LEU A 14 12.82 5.07 -3.67
C LEU A 14 13.50 6.44 -3.77
N ASP A 15 13.62 7.15 -2.66
CA ASP A 15 14.30 8.45 -2.60
C ASP A 15 15.78 8.38 -3.01
N THR A 16 16.41 7.20 -2.95
CA THR A 16 17.77 6.96 -3.43
C THR A 16 17.87 6.94 -4.96
N GLY A 17 16.74 6.89 -5.67
CA GLY A 17 16.65 6.68 -7.11
C GLY A 17 16.62 5.21 -7.54
N ASP A 18 16.76 4.28 -6.59
CA ASP A 18 16.63 2.85 -6.86
C ASP A 18 15.17 2.46 -7.07
N GLN A 19 14.92 1.54 -7.99
CA GLN A 19 13.59 0.95 -8.17
C GLN A 19 13.52 -0.37 -7.41
N TRP A 20 12.48 -0.51 -6.59
CA TRP A 20 12.25 -1.70 -5.80
C TRP A 20 10.82 -2.20 -5.96
N ILE A 21 10.63 -3.51 -5.80
CA ILE A 21 9.34 -4.17 -6.03
C ILE A 21 8.61 -4.34 -4.72
N PHE A 22 7.36 -3.89 -4.68
CA PHE A 22 6.47 -3.98 -3.53
C PHE A 22 5.16 -4.65 -3.93
N ASN A 23 4.56 -5.36 -2.98
CA ASN A 23 3.19 -5.83 -3.08
C ASN A 23 2.33 -5.03 -2.11
N PHE A 24 1.14 -4.69 -2.54
CA PHE A 24 0.17 -3.95 -1.75
C PHE A 24 -1.10 -4.78 -1.62
N GLU A 25 -1.59 -4.89 -0.40
CA GLU A 25 -2.82 -5.61 -0.09
C GLU A 25 -3.69 -4.71 0.76
N ILE A 26 -4.92 -4.50 0.32
CA ILE A 26 -5.91 -3.72 1.04
C ILE A 26 -6.92 -4.71 1.59
N GLY A 27 -7.09 -4.71 2.89
CA GLY A 27 -8.04 -5.54 3.59
C GLY A 27 -8.98 -4.72 4.44
N ASP A 28 -10.06 -5.36 4.87
CA ASP A 28 -10.93 -4.86 5.91
C ASP A 28 -10.96 -5.84 7.08
N ASN A 29 -10.93 -5.26 8.27
CA ASN A 29 -11.10 -5.97 9.52
C ASN A 29 -12.13 -5.23 10.37
N ASN A 30 -13.25 -5.89 10.65
CA ASN A 30 -14.37 -5.36 11.43
C ASN A 30 -13.99 -4.67 12.77
N GLU A 31 -12.82 -4.95 13.36
CA GLU A 31 -12.36 -4.32 14.60
C GLU A 31 -11.51 -3.05 14.40
N VAL A 32 -10.77 -2.93 13.30
CA VAL A 32 -9.82 -1.83 13.03
C VAL A 32 -10.15 -1.05 11.76
N GLY A 33 -11.17 -1.47 11.01
CA GLY A 33 -11.54 -0.87 9.73
C GLY A 33 -10.68 -1.37 8.58
N GLN A 34 -10.54 -0.51 7.57
CA GLN A 34 -9.72 -0.79 6.41
C GLN A 34 -8.23 -0.64 6.76
N PHE A 35 -7.42 -1.58 6.28
CA PHE A 35 -5.98 -1.53 6.44
C PHE A 35 -5.30 -1.81 5.09
N ALA A 36 -4.08 -1.30 4.95
CA ALA A 36 -3.19 -1.66 3.87
C ALA A 36 -1.92 -2.32 4.40
N ARG A 37 -1.58 -3.46 3.81
CA ARG A 37 -0.36 -4.20 4.02
C ARG A 37 0.54 -4.02 2.80
N ILE A 38 1.75 -3.54 3.03
CA ILE A 38 2.81 -3.39 2.05
C ILE A 38 3.88 -4.43 2.36
N THR A 39 4.25 -5.25 1.38
CA THR A 39 5.32 -6.23 1.52
C THR A 39 6.38 -6.06 0.45
N SER A 40 7.63 -6.35 0.79
CA SER A 40 8.72 -6.39 -0.18
C SER A 40 9.81 -7.34 0.30
N GLY A 41 10.03 -8.44 -0.43
CA GLY A 41 10.90 -9.52 0.04
C GLY A 41 10.41 -10.06 1.39
N ASP A 42 11.30 -10.02 2.39
CA ASP A 42 11.01 -10.45 3.77
C ASP A 42 10.47 -9.30 4.65
N PHE A 43 10.31 -8.09 4.11
CA PHE A 43 9.82 -6.94 4.86
C PHE A 43 8.31 -6.77 4.71
N GLU A 44 7.66 -6.39 5.80
CA GLU A 44 6.24 -6.06 5.84
C GLU A 44 5.98 -4.77 6.60
N PHE A 45 4.90 -4.10 6.23
CA PHE A 45 4.48 -2.81 6.76
C PHE A 45 2.96 -2.70 6.68
N PHE A 46 2.32 -2.40 7.80
CA PHE A 46 0.88 -2.26 7.89
C PHE A 46 0.53 -0.84 8.31
N ILE A 47 -0.43 -0.28 7.60
CA ILE A 47 -1.04 1.01 7.88
C ILE A 47 -2.56 0.86 7.91
N ASP A 48 -3.22 1.68 8.71
CA ASP A 48 -4.67 1.80 8.71
C ASP A 48 -5.14 2.79 7.62
N GLU A 49 -6.44 3.04 7.59
CA GLU A 49 -7.10 3.93 6.63
C GLU A 49 -6.65 5.40 6.72
N ASP A 50 -6.24 5.88 7.90
CA ASP A 50 -5.70 7.22 8.12
C ASP A 50 -4.20 7.30 7.78
N LEU A 51 -3.62 6.23 7.22
CA LEU A 51 -2.20 6.07 6.90
C LEU A 51 -1.29 6.12 8.14
N GLU A 52 -1.86 5.90 9.33
CA GLU A 52 -1.04 5.79 10.53
C GLU A 52 -0.31 4.44 10.55
N PHE A 53 0.85 4.43 11.19
CA PHE A 53 1.65 3.21 11.28
C PHE A 53 1.03 2.27 12.32
N ILE A 54 0.69 1.05 11.90
CA ILE A 54 0.25 0.01 12.83
C ILE A 54 1.45 -0.83 13.29
N LEU A 55 2.11 -1.52 12.35
CA LEU A 55 3.21 -2.45 12.65
C LEU A 55 4.04 -2.79 11.40
N GLY A 56 5.28 -3.22 11.58
CA GLY A 56 6.14 -3.73 10.51
C GLY A 56 7.62 -3.40 10.67
N ASP A 57 8.45 -4.20 9.99
CA ASP A 57 9.92 -4.10 10.01
C ASP A 57 10.50 -3.40 8.77
N MET A 58 9.64 -2.86 7.91
CA MET A 58 10.08 -2.15 6.71
C MET A 58 10.89 -0.90 7.06
N PRO A 59 12.04 -0.65 6.38
CA PRO A 59 12.87 0.54 6.60
C PRO A 59 12.09 1.84 6.38
N GLU A 60 12.31 2.85 7.22
CA GLU A 60 11.59 4.14 7.14
C GLU A 60 11.70 4.82 5.78
N GLN A 61 12.88 4.75 5.17
CA GLN A 61 13.17 5.25 3.82
C GLN A 61 12.33 4.59 2.71
N TRP A 62 11.74 3.42 2.95
CA TRP A 62 10.87 2.73 1.99
C TRP A 62 9.39 2.99 2.26
N ARG A 63 9.03 3.37 3.50
CA ARG A 63 7.64 3.58 3.91
C ARG A 63 6.99 4.71 3.12
N GLN A 64 7.60 5.89 3.12
CA GLN A 64 7.07 7.07 2.43
C GLN A 64 6.85 6.84 0.92
N PRO A 65 7.85 6.36 0.13
CA PRO A 65 7.64 6.10 -1.29
C PRO A 65 6.64 4.97 -1.55
N ALA A 66 6.58 3.95 -0.70
CA ALA A 66 5.59 2.89 -0.83
C ALA A 66 4.16 3.39 -0.56
N ILE A 67 3.94 4.16 0.51
CA ILE A 67 2.64 4.79 0.82
C ILE A 67 2.21 5.71 -0.34
N ALA A 68 3.12 6.54 -0.84
CA ALA A 68 2.83 7.43 -1.97
C ALA A 68 2.39 6.64 -3.22
N LYS A 69 3.03 5.50 -3.51
CA LYS A 69 2.64 4.63 -4.62
C LYS A 69 1.27 4.00 -4.39
N LEU A 70 1.00 3.52 -3.19
CA LEU A 70 -0.30 2.96 -2.83
C LEU A 70 -1.42 3.98 -3.04
N LEU A 71 -1.25 5.21 -2.57
CA LEU A 71 -2.20 6.30 -2.76
C LEU A 71 -2.44 6.58 -4.24
N LEU A 72 -1.38 6.58 -5.06
CA LEU A 72 -1.51 6.75 -6.50
C LEU A 72 -2.32 5.63 -7.16
N ILE A 73 -2.12 4.38 -6.74
CA ILE A 73 -2.90 3.23 -7.23
C ILE A 73 -4.37 3.40 -6.84
N LEU A 74 -4.64 3.73 -5.58
CA LEU A 74 -5.98 3.93 -5.06
C LEU A 74 -6.72 5.08 -5.75
N ASP A 75 -6.01 6.18 -6.00
CA ASP A 75 -6.54 7.33 -6.76
C ASP A 75 -6.87 6.93 -8.20
N THR A 76 -5.94 6.23 -8.88
CA THR A 76 -6.14 5.75 -10.25
C THR A 76 -7.33 4.81 -10.37
N GLU A 77 -7.51 3.90 -9.41
CA GLU A 77 -8.59 2.92 -9.41
C GLU A 77 -9.95 3.57 -9.07
N GLN A 78 -9.99 4.53 -8.12
CA GLN A 78 -11.19 5.36 -7.90
C GLN A 78 -11.59 6.15 -9.15
N HIS A 79 -10.62 6.70 -9.87
CA HIS A 79 -10.86 7.40 -11.13
C HIS A 79 -11.31 6.47 -12.27
N ARG A 80 -10.92 5.19 -12.22
CA ARG A 80 -11.32 4.18 -13.20
C ARG A 80 -12.76 3.70 -12.98
N ASP A 81 -13.18 3.55 -11.73
CA ASP A 81 -14.57 3.25 -11.36
C ASP A 81 -15.50 4.47 -11.54
N GLY A 82 -14.94 5.68 -11.53
CA GLY A 82 -15.63 6.93 -11.84
C GLY A 82 -16.06 7.15 -13.30
N ARG A 83 -15.81 6.21 -14.23
CA ARG A 83 -16.38 6.24 -15.59
C ARG A 83 -17.80 5.65 -15.63
N LEU A 84 -18.69 6.24 -14.84
CA LEU A 84 -20.13 6.22 -15.05
C LEU A 84 -20.64 7.66 -14.90
N LYS A 85 -20.41 8.49 -15.92
CA LYS A 85 -21.27 9.62 -16.25
C LYS A 85 -21.43 9.72 -17.76
#